data_AF-A0A352UMH1-F1
#
_entry.id   AF-A0A352UMH1-F1
#
_cell.length_a   1.000
_cell.length_b   1.000
_cell.length_c   1.000
_cell.angle_alpha   90.00
_cell.angle_beta   90.00
_cell.angle_gamma   90.00
#
_symmetry.space_group_name_H-M   'P 1'
#
loop_
_entity.id
_entity.type
_entity.pdbx_description
1 polymer ?
#
loop_
_entity_poly.entity_id
_entity_poly.type
_entity_poly.pdbx_seq_one_letter_code
_entity_poly.pdbx_strand_id
1 'polypeptide(L)'
;GTVGRAAVPSGASTGIYEACELRDGDKTRYLGKGVTKAVENVNTEISEAMLGLNVLDQPSIDKLLIELDGTPNKTRLGANAILGVSLACARAAANALNIPLYNYIGGVNAKTLPVPMMNVLNGGAHASGSNVDIQEFMV
;
A
#
# COMPACT_ATOMS: atom_id res chain seq x y z
N GLY A 1 5.91 -20.06 11.86
CA GLY A 1 6.65 -19.52 10.70
C GLY A 1 6.87 -18.04 10.88
N THR A 2 7.60 -17.42 9.95
CA THR A 2 7.82 -15.96 9.92
C THR A 2 6.55 -15.23 9.48
N VAL A 3 6.29 -14.04 10.05
CA VAL A 3 5.12 -13.22 9.72
C VAL A 3 5.57 -11.83 9.28
N GLY A 4 4.97 -11.31 8.21
CA GLY A 4 5.05 -9.91 7.80
C GLY A 4 3.66 -9.26 7.89
N ARG A 5 3.62 -7.97 8.21
CA ARG A 5 2.36 -7.20 8.33
C ARG A 5 2.53 -5.82 7.72
N ALA A 6 1.58 -5.42 6.89
CA ALA A 6 1.50 -4.09 6.32
C ALA A 6 0.06 -3.57 6.38
N ALA A 7 -0.08 -2.25 6.34
CA ALA A 7 -1.34 -1.55 6.15
C ALA A 7 -1.15 -0.57 4.99
N VAL A 8 -2.22 -0.28 4.27
CA VAL A 8 -2.18 0.60 3.10
C VAL A 8 -2.74 1.98 3.48
N PRO A 9 -1.99 3.08 3.23
CA PRO A 9 -2.51 4.42 3.43
C PRO A 9 -3.55 4.77 2.37
N SER A 10 -4.37 5.79 2.63
CA SER A 10 -5.38 6.30 1.70
C SER A 10 -5.28 7.82 1.63
N GLY A 11 -5.18 8.34 0.41
CA GLY A 11 -5.04 9.78 0.15
C GLY A 11 -6.40 10.51 0.16
N ALA A 12 -6.39 11.77 0.59
CA ALA A 12 -7.55 12.65 0.47
C ALA A 12 -7.68 13.27 -0.93
N SER A 13 -6.54 13.54 -1.59
CA SER A 13 -6.44 14.12 -2.93
C SER A 13 -5.81 13.10 -3.89
N THR A 14 -6.64 12.29 -4.53
CA THR A 14 -6.18 11.23 -5.46
C THR A 14 -6.10 11.78 -6.89
N GLY A 15 -4.96 11.63 -7.54
CA GLY A 15 -4.80 11.91 -8.96
C GLY A 15 -5.62 10.95 -9.84
N ILE A 16 -6.13 11.46 -10.97
CA ILE A 16 -6.99 10.68 -11.90
C ILE A 16 -6.29 9.48 -12.56
N TYR A 17 -4.96 9.41 -12.49
CA TYR A 17 -4.13 8.33 -13.03
C TYR A 17 -3.56 7.42 -11.93
N GLU A 18 -3.99 7.58 -10.67
CA GLU A 18 -3.60 6.68 -9.59
C GLU A 18 -4.25 5.29 -9.77
N ALA A 19 -3.58 4.28 -9.22
CA ALA A 19 -4.15 2.94 -9.14
C ALA A 19 -5.39 2.95 -8.22
N CYS A 20 -6.38 2.12 -8.54
CA CYS A 20 -7.68 2.19 -7.89
C CYS A 20 -7.67 1.62 -6.46
N GLU A 21 -7.97 2.46 -5.47
CA GLU A 21 -8.35 1.99 -4.13
C GLU A 21 -9.77 1.40 -4.17
N LEU A 22 -9.89 0.09 -3.96
CA LEU A 22 -11.19 -0.58 -3.99
C LEU A 22 -11.94 -0.37 -2.66
N ARG A 23 -13.12 0.25 -2.75
CA ARG A 23 -14.05 0.47 -1.64
C ARG A 23 -15.40 -0.23 -1.87
N ASP A 24 -16.10 -0.49 -0.78
CA ASP A 24 -17.33 -1.29 -0.78
C ASP A 24 -18.50 -0.55 -1.46
N GLY A 25 -18.61 0.76 -1.24
CA GLY A 25 -19.73 1.59 -1.70
C GLY A 25 -21.01 1.46 -0.87
N ASP A 26 -21.00 0.61 0.17
CA ASP A 26 -22.12 0.41 1.09
C ASP A 26 -22.30 1.60 2.04
N LYS A 27 -23.30 2.45 1.76
CA LYS A 27 -23.58 3.65 2.56
C LYS A 27 -23.92 3.37 4.02
N THR A 28 -24.35 2.15 4.36
CA THR A 28 -24.68 1.77 5.73
C THR A 28 -23.43 1.52 6.58
N ARG A 29 -22.27 1.30 5.94
CA ARG A 29 -20.99 1.01 6.61
C ARG A 29 -19.94 2.04 6.25
N TYR A 30 -19.47 2.78 7.26
CA TYR A 30 -18.44 3.83 7.10
C TYR A 30 -18.77 4.82 5.97
N LEU A 31 -20.05 5.13 5.74
CA LEU A 31 -20.51 6.04 4.68
C LEU A 31 -20.05 5.60 3.26
N GLY A 32 -19.99 4.29 2.99
CA GLY A 32 -19.51 3.75 1.71
C GLY A 32 -18.01 3.49 1.63
N LYS A 33 -17.25 3.84 2.69
CA LYS A 33 -15.79 3.77 2.71
C LYS A 33 -15.22 2.45 3.22
N GLY A 34 -16.06 1.44 3.47
CA GLY A 34 -15.59 0.09 3.79
C GLY A 34 -14.68 -0.48 2.71
N VAL A 35 -13.86 -1.47 3.07
CA VAL A 35 -12.89 -2.15 2.17
C VAL A 35 -13.00 -3.68 2.25
N THR A 36 -14.17 -4.20 2.63
CA THR A 36 -14.39 -5.64 2.77
C THR A 36 -14.19 -6.41 1.47
N LYS A 37 -14.50 -5.82 0.30
CA LYS A 37 -14.20 -6.42 -1.01
C LYS A 37 -12.69 -6.63 -1.22
N ALA A 38 -11.89 -5.61 -0.90
CA ALA A 38 -10.44 -5.71 -1.02
C ALA A 38 -9.87 -6.75 -0.04
N VAL A 39 -10.41 -6.82 1.18
CA VAL A 39 -10.03 -7.84 2.18
C VAL A 39 -10.40 -9.25 1.71
N GLU A 40 -11.58 -9.41 1.12
CA GLU A 40 -12.02 -10.68 0.54
C GLU A 40 -11.09 -11.14 -0.58
N ASN A 41 -10.73 -10.24 -1.51
CA ASN A 41 -9.75 -10.52 -2.57
C ASN A 41 -8.41 -11.00 -2.03
N VAL A 42 -7.93 -10.43 -0.91
CA VAL A 42 -6.70 -10.88 -0.23
C VAL A 42 -6.85 -12.29 0.33
N ASN A 43 -7.97 -12.57 1.01
CA ASN A 43 -8.17 -13.84 1.71
C ASN A 43 -8.55 -15.01 0.78
N THR A 44 -9.04 -14.73 -0.42
CA THR A 44 -9.44 -15.73 -1.41
C THR A 44 -8.41 -15.81 -2.55
N GLU A 45 -8.66 -15.12 -3.66
CA GLU A 45 -7.93 -15.27 -4.90
C GLU A 45 -6.43 -15.00 -4.77
N ILE A 46 -6.05 -13.93 -4.05
CA ILE A 46 -4.63 -13.63 -3.83
C ILE A 46 -3.98 -14.68 -2.94
N SER A 47 -4.64 -15.07 -1.83
CA SER A 47 -4.12 -16.10 -0.93
C SER A 47 -3.85 -17.40 -1.68
N GLU A 48 -4.82 -17.87 -2.48
CA GLU A 48 -4.69 -19.09 -3.29
C GLU A 48 -3.52 -19.03 -4.28
N ALA A 49 -3.36 -17.91 -4.99
CA ALA A 49 -2.28 -17.72 -5.96
C ALA A 49 -0.88 -17.64 -5.29
N MET A 50 -0.81 -17.20 -4.03
CA MET A 50 0.44 -16.94 -3.32
C MET A 50 1.00 -18.17 -2.58
N LEU A 51 0.21 -19.22 -2.39
CA LEU A 51 0.62 -20.42 -1.66
C LEU A 51 1.80 -21.12 -2.36
N GLY A 52 2.83 -21.44 -1.58
CA GLY A 52 4.02 -22.16 -2.05
C GLY A 52 5.07 -21.29 -2.75
N LEU A 53 4.82 -19.98 -2.92
CA LEU A 53 5.79 -19.08 -3.51
C LEU A 53 6.93 -18.74 -2.54
N ASN A 54 8.11 -18.49 -3.11
CA ASN A 54 9.25 -18.00 -2.36
C ASN A 54 9.10 -16.50 -2.07
N VAL A 55 8.90 -16.15 -0.79
CA VAL A 55 8.75 -14.76 -0.34
C VAL A 55 9.97 -13.88 -0.61
N LEU A 56 11.14 -14.47 -0.87
CA LEU A 56 12.38 -13.76 -1.19
C LEU A 56 12.41 -13.24 -2.64
N ASP A 57 11.52 -13.70 -3.52
CA ASP A 57 11.43 -13.26 -4.91
C ASP A 57 10.33 -12.20 -5.09
N GLN A 58 10.61 -11.01 -4.55
CA GLN A 58 9.68 -9.88 -4.57
C GLN A 58 9.21 -9.51 -6.00
N PRO A 59 10.08 -9.42 -7.03
CA PRO A 59 9.64 -9.12 -8.39
C PRO A 59 8.66 -10.15 -8.96
N SER A 60 8.88 -11.45 -8.72
CA SER A 60 7.95 -12.49 -9.18
C SER A 60 6.61 -12.41 -8.46
N ILE A 61 6.60 -12.13 -7.16
CA ILE A 61 5.37 -11.91 -6.38
C ILE A 61 4.58 -10.71 -6.93
N ASP A 62 5.23 -9.56 -7.10
CA ASP A 62 4.55 -8.36 -7.56
C ASP A 62 4.04 -8.51 -8.99
N LYS A 63 4.81 -9.18 -9.86
CA LYS A 63 4.39 -9.50 -11.22
C LYS A 63 3.16 -10.41 -11.22
N LEU A 64 3.16 -11.47 -10.41
CA LEU A 64 2.00 -12.35 -10.27
C LEU A 64 0.77 -11.57 -9.79
N LEU A 65 0.90 -10.69 -8.79
CA LEU A 65 -0.23 -9.90 -8.29
C LEU A 65 -0.80 -8.96 -9.36
N ILE A 66 0.06 -8.36 -10.18
CA ILE A 66 -0.34 -7.51 -11.31
C ILE A 66 -1.04 -8.33 -12.39
N GLU A 67 -0.47 -9.47 -12.77
CA GLU A 67 -1.03 -10.37 -13.79
C GLU A 67 -2.35 -10.99 -13.32
N LEU A 68 -2.43 -11.36 -12.04
CA LEU A 68 -3.65 -11.86 -11.42
C LEU A 68 -4.75 -10.83 -11.56
N ASP A 69 -4.54 -9.58 -11.13
CA ASP A 69 -5.54 -8.50 -11.31
C ASP A 69 -5.94 -8.31 -12.77
N GLY A 70 -4.97 -8.28 -13.68
CA GLY A 70 -5.19 -8.24 -15.13
C GLY A 70 -5.67 -6.89 -15.67
N THR A 71 -5.84 -5.86 -14.83
CA THR A 71 -6.24 -4.52 -15.26
C THR A 71 -5.08 -3.52 -15.16
N PRO A 72 -5.02 -2.51 -16.04
CA PRO A 72 -3.91 -1.55 -16.05
C PRO A 72 -3.82 -0.72 -14.76
N ASN A 73 -4.94 -0.53 -14.07
CA ASN A 73 -5.08 0.35 -12.91
C ASN A 73 -5.51 -0.40 -11.64
N LYS A 74 -5.39 -1.72 -11.59
CA LYS A 74 -5.66 -2.55 -10.40
C LYS A 74 -7.10 -2.43 -9.89
N THR A 75 -8.05 -2.27 -10.80
CA THR A 75 -9.47 -2.03 -10.48
C THR A 75 -10.23 -3.29 -10.07
N ARG A 76 -9.74 -4.48 -10.41
CA ARG A 76 -10.45 -5.74 -10.13
C ARG A 76 -10.20 -6.22 -8.70
N LEU A 77 -8.93 -6.33 -8.32
CA LEU A 77 -8.53 -6.75 -6.98
C LEU A 77 -8.43 -5.57 -6.01
N GLY A 78 -8.15 -4.38 -6.53
CA GLY A 78 -7.87 -3.19 -5.74
C GLY A 78 -6.38 -3.02 -5.49
N ALA A 79 -5.84 -1.83 -5.78
CA ALA A 79 -4.46 -1.47 -5.49
C ALA A 79 -4.14 -1.59 -3.99
N ASN A 80 -5.12 -1.34 -3.13
CA ASN A 80 -5.02 -1.52 -1.68
C ASN A 80 -4.89 -2.99 -1.26
N ALA A 81 -5.51 -3.94 -1.95
CA ALA A 81 -5.28 -5.36 -1.71
C ALA A 81 -3.86 -5.76 -2.14
N ILE A 82 -3.47 -5.42 -3.37
CA ILE A 82 -2.18 -5.77 -3.96
C ILE A 82 -1.01 -5.18 -3.16
N LEU A 83 -1.06 -3.89 -2.85
CA LEU A 83 -0.01 -3.22 -2.09
C LEU A 83 0.12 -3.77 -0.67
N GLY A 84 -1.01 -4.11 -0.03
CA GLY A 84 -1.01 -4.72 1.30
C GLY A 84 -0.25 -6.04 1.33
N VAL A 85 -0.49 -6.91 0.35
CA VAL A 85 0.22 -8.19 0.21
C VAL A 85 1.68 -7.98 -0.16
N SER A 86 1.98 -7.14 -1.15
CA SER A 86 3.35 -6.83 -1.60
C SER A 86 4.25 -6.37 -0.44
N LEU A 87 3.79 -5.40 0.36
CA LEU A 87 4.54 -4.89 1.51
C LEU A 87 4.65 -5.91 2.66
N ALA A 88 3.60 -6.73 2.87
CA ALA A 88 3.63 -7.79 3.88
C ALA A 88 4.64 -8.88 3.51
N CYS A 89 4.74 -9.26 2.23
CA CYS A 89 5.75 -10.17 1.69
C CYS A 89 7.17 -9.64 1.93
N ALA A 90 7.46 -8.40 1.56
CA ALA A 90 8.78 -7.79 1.80
C ALA A 90 9.19 -7.82 3.29
N ARG A 91 8.24 -7.55 4.18
CA ARG A 91 8.47 -7.62 5.64
C ARG A 91 8.68 -9.06 6.13
N ALA A 92 7.90 -10.02 5.61
CA ALA A 92 8.08 -11.43 5.94
C ALA A 92 9.44 -11.95 5.47
N ALA A 93 9.90 -11.54 4.28
CA ALA A 93 11.22 -11.86 3.74
C ALA A 93 12.35 -11.28 4.60
N ALA A 94 12.28 -9.98 4.93
CA ALA A 94 13.26 -9.33 5.81
C ALA A 94 13.34 -10.04 7.19
N ASN A 95 12.18 -10.37 7.77
CA ASN A 95 12.10 -11.10 9.03
C ASN A 95 12.67 -12.53 8.92
N ALA A 96 12.48 -13.21 7.78
CA ALA A 96 12.98 -14.57 7.58
C ALA A 96 14.52 -14.59 7.47
N LEU A 97 15.10 -13.52 6.94
CA LEU A 97 16.55 -13.31 6.87
C LEU A 97 17.13 -12.67 8.13
N ASN A 98 16.29 -12.32 9.12
CA ASN A 98 16.67 -11.62 10.35
C ASN A 98 17.45 -10.32 10.09
N ILE A 99 17.02 -9.55 9.09
CA ILE A 99 17.60 -8.24 8.76
C ILE A 99 16.53 -7.14 8.82
N PRO A 100 16.92 -5.89 9.10
CA PRO A 100 15.98 -4.77 9.02
C PRO A 100 15.41 -4.59 7.61
N LEU A 101 14.15 -4.14 7.51
CA LEU A 101 13.47 -3.93 6.22
C LEU A 101 14.23 -2.99 5.28
N TYR A 102 14.84 -1.91 5.81
CA TYR A 102 15.60 -0.98 4.98
C TYR A 102 16.84 -1.64 4.34
N ASN A 103 17.49 -2.56 5.05
CA ASN A 103 18.59 -3.37 4.50
C ASN A 103 18.09 -4.40 3.49
N TYR A 104 16.94 -5.01 3.72
CA TYR A 104 16.33 -5.93 2.76
C TYR A 104 16.02 -5.24 1.43
N ILE A 105 15.46 -4.02 1.48
CA ILE A 105 15.09 -3.26 0.27
C ILE A 105 16.31 -2.63 -0.40
N GLY A 106 17.17 -1.94 0.36
CA GLY A 106 18.25 -1.12 -0.19
C GLY A 106 19.62 -1.80 -0.24
N GLY A 107 19.73 -3.04 0.22
CA GLY A 107 20.98 -3.79 0.28
C GLY A 107 22.01 -3.20 1.25
N VAL A 108 23.27 -3.59 1.07
CA VAL A 108 24.38 -3.30 1.99
C VAL A 108 24.70 -1.81 2.17
N ASN A 109 24.25 -0.95 1.26
CA ASN A 109 24.55 0.48 1.28
C ASN A 109 23.36 1.35 1.72
N ALA A 110 22.28 0.74 2.24
CA ALA A 110 21.11 1.44 2.76
C ALA A 110 21.41 2.16 4.09
N LYS A 111 22.12 3.29 4.04
CA LYS A 111 22.64 3.99 5.22
C LYS A 111 22.40 5.50 5.26
N THR A 112 21.83 6.06 4.20
CA THR A 112 21.54 7.50 4.13
C THR A 112 20.20 7.78 4.79
N LEU A 113 20.19 8.63 5.83
CA LEU A 113 18.96 9.15 6.42
C LEU A 113 18.46 10.36 5.60
N PRO A 114 17.18 10.41 5.22
CA PRO A 114 16.63 11.55 4.48
C PRO A 114 16.53 12.80 5.37
N VAL A 115 16.74 13.98 4.78
CA VAL A 115 16.37 15.24 5.43
C VAL A 115 14.84 15.33 5.44
N PRO A 116 14.21 15.47 6.61
CA PRO A 116 12.76 15.53 6.69
C PRO A 116 12.25 16.86 6.13
N MET A 117 11.24 16.81 5.28
CA MET A 117 10.41 17.97 4.96
C MET A 117 9.22 17.95 5.90
N MET A 118 9.24 18.78 6.93
CA MET A 118 8.24 18.73 8.01
C MET A 118 7.11 19.71 7.71
N ASN A 119 5.92 19.21 7.39
CA ASN A 119 4.74 20.03 7.23
C ASN A 119 4.34 20.65 8.59
N VAL A 120 4.41 21.98 8.70
CA VAL A 120 4.11 22.74 9.92
C VAL A 120 2.79 23.52 9.83
N LEU A 121 2.24 23.69 8.63
CA LEU A 121 0.97 24.38 8.41
C LEU A 121 0.22 23.73 7.24
N ASN A 122 -1.03 23.34 7.51
CA ASN A 122 -1.93 22.75 6.51
C ASN A 122 -2.88 23.82 5.93
N GLY A 123 -3.17 23.70 4.64
CA GLY A 123 -4.23 24.43 3.95
C GLY A 123 -4.97 23.52 2.96
N GLY A 124 -5.76 24.11 2.06
CA GLY A 124 -6.50 23.39 1.02
C GLY A 124 -7.36 22.24 1.57
N ALA A 125 -7.31 21.09 0.91
CA ALA A 125 -8.10 19.90 1.28
C ALA A 125 -7.76 19.32 2.66
N HIS A 126 -6.60 19.67 3.23
CA HIS A 126 -6.16 19.20 4.54
C HIS A 126 -6.65 20.10 5.69
N ALA A 127 -7.21 21.29 5.41
CA ALA A 127 -7.70 22.23 6.43
C ALA A 127 -9.02 22.91 6.01
N SER A 128 -10.13 22.16 6.11
CA SER A 128 -11.48 22.63 5.82
C SER A 128 -11.84 23.88 6.64
N GLY A 129 -12.17 24.98 5.94
CA GLY A 129 -12.53 26.26 6.56
C GLY A 129 -11.36 27.23 6.76
N SER A 130 -10.16 26.90 6.28
CA SER A 130 -9.06 27.86 6.16
C SER A 130 -9.16 28.65 4.84
N ASN A 131 -8.69 29.90 4.85
CA ASN A 131 -8.55 30.72 3.63
C ASN A 131 -7.19 30.51 2.94
N VAL A 132 -6.52 29.38 3.19
CA VAL A 132 -5.18 29.10 2.69
C VAL A 132 -5.29 28.09 1.57
N ASP A 133 -5.02 28.53 0.33
CA ASP A 133 -5.15 27.68 -0.86
C ASP A 133 -4.01 26.64 -0.96
N ILE A 134 -2.82 26.96 -0.48
CA ILE A 134 -1.65 26.07 -0.49
C ILE A 134 -1.86 24.92 0.50
N GLN A 135 -1.65 23.68 0.03
CA GLN A 135 -1.97 22.48 0.81
C GLN A 135 -1.02 22.23 1.99
N GLU A 136 0.29 22.46 1.82
CA GLU A 136 1.30 22.16 2.84
C GLU A 136 2.44 23.20 2.82
N PHE A 137 2.87 23.64 4.00
CA PHE A 137 4.06 24.47 4.18
C PHE A 137 5.08 23.70 5.00
N MET A 138 6.26 23.48 4.42
CA MET A 138 7.29 22.59 4.97
C MET A 138 8.55 23.35 5.38
N VAL A 139 9.22 22.86 6.43
CA VAL A 139 10.57 23.27 6.87
C VAL A 139 11.56 22.13 6.81
#